data_AF-A0A956SD78-F1
#
_entry.id   AF-A0A956SD78-F1
#
_cell.length_a   1.000
_cell.length_b   1.000
_cell.length_c   1.000
_cell.angle_alpha   90.00
_cell.angle_beta   90.00
_cell.angle_gamma   90.00
#
_symmetry.space_group_name_H-M   'P 1'
#
loop_
_entity.id
_entity.type
_entity.pdbx_description
1 polymer ?
#
loop_
_entity_poly.entity_id
_entity_poly.type
_entity_poly.pdbx_seq_one_letter_code
_entity_poly.pdbx_strand_id
1 'polypeptide(L)'
;AKKMGIDNPQAEPKCLKCHVTAFPVMADLANQKITLEEGVSCESCHGPGSGYYKKKVMTDIHAGTVEAASVGLIEPTEETCLGCHGPDPNNPFHKDFDFKTAVEKIAHPIPEGASSAGDDE
;
A
#
# COMPACT_ATOMS: atom_id res chain seq x y z
N ALA A 1 -4.28 13.76 -17.71
CA ALA A 1 -4.54 15.14 -17.25
C ALA A 1 -5.05 16.05 -18.37
N LYS A 2 -4.19 16.59 -19.25
CA LYS A 2 -4.59 17.56 -20.30
C LYS A 2 -5.77 17.15 -21.19
N LYS A 3 -5.80 15.89 -21.66
CA LYS A 3 -6.92 15.35 -22.48
C LYS A 3 -8.27 15.34 -21.75
N MET A 4 -8.27 15.45 -20.42
CA MET A 4 -9.46 15.47 -19.57
C MET A 4 -9.75 16.88 -19.01
N GLY A 5 -9.02 17.92 -19.46
CA GLY A 5 -9.17 19.28 -18.93
C GLY A 5 -8.76 19.42 -17.45
N ILE A 6 -7.91 18.52 -16.95
CA ILE A 6 -7.38 18.57 -15.58
C ILE A 6 -6.09 19.38 -15.59
N ASP A 7 -6.09 20.51 -14.89
CA ASP A 7 -4.95 21.43 -14.78
C ASP A 7 -3.87 20.89 -13.84
N ASN A 8 -4.25 20.42 -12.64
CA ASN A 8 -3.32 19.86 -11.66
C ASN A 8 -3.70 18.41 -11.29
N PRO A 9 -3.08 17.38 -11.91
CA PRO A 9 -3.34 15.99 -11.57
C PRO A 9 -2.87 15.60 -10.16
N GLN A 10 -1.95 16.35 -9.55
CA GLN A 10 -1.46 16.09 -8.19
C GLN A 10 -2.42 16.56 -7.10
N ALA A 11 -3.48 17.28 -7.46
CA ALA A 11 -4.54 17.70 -6.54
C ALA A 11 -5.92 17.12 -6.92
N GLU A 12 -5.99 16.32 -7.98
CA GLU A 12 -7.25 15.83 -8.54
C GLU A 12 -7.62 14.46 -7.91
N PRO A 13 -8.72 14.36 -7.14
CA PRO A 13 -9.14 13.10 -6.50
C PRO A 13 -9.22 11.91 -7.45
N LYS A 14 -9.63 12.12 -8.71
CA LYS A 14 -9.70 11.04 -9.72
C LYS A 14 -8.34 10.40 -10.00
N CYS A 15 -7.25 11.15 -9.84
CA CYS A 15 -5.88 10.65 -10.00
C CYS A 15 -5.34 10.11 -8.68
N LEU A 16 -5.57 10.82 -7.58
CA LEU A 16 -4.98 10.49 -6.28
C LEU A 16 -5.46 9.15 -5.72
N LYS A 17 -6.70 8.73 -6.04
CA LYS A 17 -7.26 7.45 -5.58
C LYS A 17 -6.42 6.21 -5.88
N CYS A 18 -5.60 6.23 -6.93
CA CYS A 18 -4.72 5.12 -7.29
C CYS A 18 -3.23 5.45 -7.13
N HIS A 19 -2.89 6.72 -6.97
CA HIS A 19 -1.50 7.19 -7.02
C HIS A 19 -0.98 7.68 -5.67
N VAL A 20 -1.81 7.72 -4.64
CA VAL A 20 -1.44 8.19 -3.31
C VAL A 20 -2.10 7.32 -2.24
N THR A 21 -1.28 6.66 -1.42
CA THR A 21 -1.75 5.84 -0.28
C THR A 21 -2.60 6.65 0.68
N ALA A 22 -2.25 7.92 0.90
CA ALA A 22 -2.94 8.81 1.82
C ALA A 22 -4.31 9.31 1.31
N PHE A 23 -4.72 8.98 0.07
CA PHE A 23 -6.00 9.44 -0.49
C PHE A 23 -7.22 9.17 0.40
N PRO A 24 -7.41 7.97 0.99
CA PRO A 24 -8.57 7.69 1.85
C PRO A 24 -8.62 8.53 3.12
N VAL A 25 -7.47 9.07 3.56
CA VAL A 25 -7.34 9.87 4.79
C VAL A 25 -6.97 11.32 4.51
N MET A 26 -7.07 11.78 3.26
CA MET A 26 -6.59 13.11 2.86
C MET A 26 -7.29 14.26 3.59
N ALA A 27 -8.54 14.06 4.03
CA ALA A 27 -9.30 15.04 4.80
C ALA A 27 -8.77 15.24 6.23
N ASP A 28 -7.99 14.28 6.74
CA ASP A 28 -7.45 14.26 8.10
C ASP A 28 -5.91 14.20 8.10
N LEU A 29 -5.26 14.60 7.00
CA LEU A 29 -3.82 14.42 6.80
C LEU A 29 -2.96 15.04 7.91
N ALA A 30 -3.45 16.11 8.55
CA ALA A 30 -2.77 16.77 9.68
C ALA A 30 -2.56 15.84 10.90
N ASN A 31 -3.37 14.79 11.04
CA ASN A 31 -3.27 13.79 12.10
C ASN A 31 -2.61 12.48 11.61
N GLN A 32 -2.15 12.45 10.37
CA GLN A 32 -1.52 11.28 9.75
C GLN A 32 0.00 11.47 9.67
N LYS A 33 0.73 10.35 9.64
CA LYS A 33 2.18 10.36 9.38
C LYS A 33 2.52 10.29 7.89
N ILE A 34 1.65 9.65 7.11
CA ILE A 34 1.79 9.53 5.65
C ILE A 34 1.46 10.85 4.96
N THR A 35 2.12 11.11 3.84
CA THR A 35 1.98 12.33 3.05
C THR A 35 1.37 12.06 1.67
N LEU A 36 0.97 13.10 0.95
CA LEU A 36 0.49 12.93 -0.43
C LEU A 36 1.66 12.64 -1.39
N GLU A 37 2.85 13.12 -1.04
CA GLU A 37 4.08 13.06 -1.84
C GLU A 37 4.71 11.66 -1.87
N GLU A 38 4.44 10.83 -0.86
CA GLU A 38 4.89 9.42 -0.80
C GLU A 38 4.34 8.57 -1.94
N GLY A 39 3.25 9.00 -2.58
CA GLY A 39 2.63 8.25 -3.66
C GLY A 39 2.10 6.88 -3.19
N VAL A 40 2.39 5.83 -3.95
CA VAL A 40 2.06 4.45 -3.58
C VAL A 40 3.16 3.90 -2.66
N SER A 41 2.81 3.66 -1.40
CA SER A 41 3.68 3.20 -0.31
C SER A 41 3.29 1.81 0.21
N CYS A 42 3.99 1.32 1.25
CA CYS A 42 3.75 0.02 1.88
C CYS A 42 2.27 -0.23 2.20
N GLU A 43 1.59 0.78 2.75
CA GLU A 43 0.20 0.67 3.20
C GLU A 43 -0.82 0.59 2.04
N SER A 44 -0.41 0.89 0.80
CA SER A 44 -1.25 0.63 -0.38
C SER A 44 -1.48 -0.88 -0.60
N CYS A 45 -0.55 -1.72 -0.15
CA CYS A 45 -0.66 -3.18 -0.28
C CYS A 45 -0.95 -3.87 1.06
N HIS A 46 -0.38 -3.36 2.15
CA HIS A 46 -0.32 -4.06 3.44
C HIS A 46 -1.25 -3.48 4.53
N GLY A 47 -2.04 -2.46 4.20
CA GLY A 47 -2.90 -1.78 5.18
C GLY A 47 -2.13 -0.84 6.12
N PRO A 48 -2.80 -0.22 7.12
CA PRO A 48 -2.19 0.81 7.95
C PRO A 48 -1.06 0.28 8.87
N GLY A 49 0.16 0.78 8.68
CA GLY A 49 1.35 0.34 9.43
C GLY A 49 1.36 0.64 10.94
N SER A 50 0.44 1.46 11.43
CA SER A 50 0.44 1.94 12.82
C SER A 50 0.39 0.83 13.88
N GLY A 51 -0.26 -0.30 13.56
CA GLY A 51 -0.38 -1.44 14.47
C GLY A 51 0.83 -2.39 14.46
N TYR A 52 1.60 -2.41 13.38
CA TYR A 52 2.63 -3.44 13.16
C TYR A 52 4.04 -2.91 12.85
N TYR A 53 4.24 -1.59 12.73
CA TYR A 53 5.57 -1.02 12.38
C TYR A 53 6.69 -1.38 13.37
N LYS A 54 6.36 -1.78 14.61
CA LYS A 54 7.33 -2.15 15.63
C LYS A 54 7.91 -3.53 15.34
N LYS A 55 9.25 -3.66 15.38
CA LYS A 55 9.97 -4.94 15.19
C LYS A 55 9.37 -6.08 16.01
N LYS A 56 9.08 -5.84 17.30
CA LYS A 56 8.44 -6.85 18.17
C LYS A 56 7.12 -7.39 17.61
N VAL A 57 6.25 -6.51 17.11
CA VAL A 57 4.94 -6.93 16.57
C VAL A 57 5.14 -7.75 15.30
N MET A 58 6.02 -7.32 14.40
CA MET A 58 6.35 -8.11 13.20
C MET A 58 6.94 -9.48 13.54
N THR A 59 7.80 -9.55 14.56
CA THR A 59 8.35 -10.81 15.06
C THR A 59 7.26 -11.72 15.63
N ASP A 60 6.34 -11.18 16.42
CA ASP A 60 5.22 -11.94 17.01
C ASP A 60 4.25 -12.44 15.91
N ILE A 61 4.00 -11.64 14.87
CA ILE A 61 3.25 -12.07 13.68
C ILE A 61 3.96 -13.23 13.00
N HIS A 62 5.26 -13.10 12.77
CA HIS A 62 6.06 -14.14 12.12
C HIS A 62 6.10 -15.44 12.95
N ALA A 63 6.13 -15.32 14.28
CA ALA A 63 6.06 -16.44 15.20
C ALA A 63 4.65 -17.05 15.34
N GLY A 64 3.62 -16.43 14.76
CA GLY A 64 2.22 -16.85 14.88
C GLY A 64 1.60 -16.61 16.25
N THR A 65 2.19 -15.77 17.09
CA THR A 65 1.65 -15.42 18.41
C THR A 65 0.71 -14.22 18.36
N VAL A 66 0.76 -13.44 17.28
CA VAL A 66 -0.15 -12.34 16.96
C VAL A 66 -0.71 -12.55 15.55
N GLU A 67 -2.02 -12.47 15.41
CA GLU A 67 -2.67 -12.52 14.10
C GLU A 67 -2.39 -11.22 13.32
N ALA A 68 -1.82 -11.30 12.11
CA ALA A 68 -1.48 -10.14 11.27
C ALA A 68 -2.67 -9.16 11.11
N ALA A 69 -3.84 -9.70 10.79
CA ALA A 69 -5.05 -8.91 10.60
C ALA A 69 -5.50 -8.18 11.88
N SER A 70 -5.18 -8.70 13.07
CA SER A 70 -5.55 -8.06 14.35
C SER A 70 -4.82 -6.74 14.61
N VAL A 71 -3.68 -6.53 13.94
CA VAL A 71 -2.88 -5.30 14.01
C VAL A 71 -2.91 -4.51 12.70
N GLY A 72 -3.82 -4.85 11.79
CA GLY A 72 -4.05 -4.14 10.54
C GLY A 72 -3.11 -4.52 9.39
N LEU A 73 -2.25 -5.53 9.57
CA LEU A 73 -1.42 -6.06 8.48
C LEU A 73 -2.27 -6.93 7.56
N ILE A 74 -2.26 -6.60 6.27
CA ILE A 74 -2.98 -7.31 5.22
C ILE A 74 -1.98 -8.05 4.34
N GLU A 75 -2.28 -9.32 4.05
CA GLU A 75 -1.61 -10.06 2.98
C GLU A 75 -2.22 -9.64 1.64
N PRO A 76 -1.45 -8.99 0.75
CA PRO A 76 -1.98 -8.51 -0.52
C PRO A 76 -2.36 -9.68 -1.42
N THR A 77 -3.52 -9.59 -2.06
CA THR A 77 -3.98 -10.55 -3.07
C THR A 77 -4.03 -9.88 -4.44
N GLU A 78 -4.41 -10.62 -5.47
CA GLU A 78 -4.67 -10.04 -6.79
C GLU A 78 -5.71 -8.90 -6.71
N GLU A 79 -6.70 -9.00 -5.82
CA GLU A 79 -7.71 -7.97 -5.63
C GLU A 79 -7.10 -6.63 -5.16
N THR A 80 -6.06 -6.68 -4.33
CA THR A 80 -5.31 -5.48 -3.91
C THR A 80 -4.75 -4.74 -5.13
N CYS A 81 -4.18 -5.47 -6.08
CA CYS A 81 -3.65 -4.89 -7.32
C CYS A 81 -4.76 -4.35 -8.22
N LEU A 82 -5.86 -5.10 -8.34
CA LEU A 82 -7.01 -4.73 -9.17
C LEU A 82 -7.77 -3.52 -8.63
N GLY A 83 -7.57 -3.12 -7.36
CA GLY A 83 -8.08 -1.85 -6.84
C GLY A 83 -7.64 -0.64 -7.65
N CYS A 84 -6.42 -0.67 -8.22
CA CYS A 84 -5.89 0.39 -9.07
C CYS A 84 -5.77 -0.03 -10.54
N HIS A 85 -5.41 -1.30 -10.77
CA HIS A 85 -5.15 -1.86 -12.10
C HIS A 85 -6.35 -2.54 -12.73
N GLY A 86 -7.48 -2.63 -12.04
CA GLY A 86 -8.72 -3.18 -12.57
C GLY A 86 -9.42 -2.25 -13.56
N PRO A 87 -10.49 -2.74 -14.19
CA PRO A 87 -11.31 -1.93 -15.08
C PRO A 87 -12.02 -0.83 -14.29
N ASP A 88 -11.71 0.42 -14.59
CA ASP A 88 -12.38 1.59 -14.02
C ASP A 88 -12.90 2.48 -15.15
N PRO A 89 -14.23 2.69 -15.27
CA PRO A 89 -14.80 3.54 -16.31
C PRO A 89 -14.35 5.00 -16.20
N ASN A 90 -13.84 5.41 -15.04
CA ASN A 90 -13.31 6.76 -14.82
C ASN A 90 -11.81 6.86 -15.10
N ASN A 91 -11.14 5.76 -15.46
CA ASN A 91 -9.75 5.72 -15.84
C ASN A 91 -9.60 5.49 -17.36
N PRO A 92 -9.59 6.56 -18.18
CA PRO A 92 -9.41 6.44 -19.62
C PRO A 92 -7.96 6.06 -20.02
N PHE A 93 -7.06 5.86 -19.05
CA PHE A 93 -5.66 5.49 -19.25
C PHE A 93 -5.36 4.07 -18.77
N HIS A 94 -6.40 3.28 -18.44
CA HIS A 94 -6.23 1.88 -18.09
C HIS A 94 -5.43 1.15 -19.17
N LYS A 95 -4.52 0.29 -18.73
CA LYS A 95 -3.71 -0.60 -19.55
C LYS A 95 -3.87 -2.00 -19.02
N ASP A 96 -3.74 -2.98 -19.90
CA ASP A 96 -3.71 -4.38 -19.52
C ASP A 96 -2.68 -4.61 -18.41
N PHE A 97 -3.11 -5.33 -17.38
CA PHE A 97 -2.31 -5.63 -16.21
C PHE A 97 -2.19 -7.14 -16.05
N ASP A 98 -0.96 -7.62 -16.01
CA ASP A 98 -0.64 -9.01 -15.69
C ASP A 98 -0.16 -9.07 -14.23
N PHE A 99 -1.04 -9.52 -13.34
CA PHE A 99 -0.75 -9.65 -11.92
C PHE A 99 0.48 -10.52 -11.65
N LYS A 100 0.59 -11.67 -12.32
CA LYS A 100 1.68 -12.62 -12.08
C LYS A 100 3.03 -12.00 -12.42
N THR A 101 3.13 -11.36 -13.58
CA THR A 101 4.37 -10.68 -13.99
C THR A 101 4.68 -9.45 -13.12
N ALA A 102 3.66 -8.73 -12.65
CA ALA A 102 3.85 -7.53 -11.84
C ALA A 102 4.28 -7.85 -10.41
N VAL A 103 3.65 -8.82 -9.76
CA VAL A 103 3.96 -9.20 -8.37
C VAL A 103 5.39 -9.72 -8.24
N GLU A 104 5.88 -10.48 -9.23
CA GLU A 104 7.27 -10.97 -9.26
C GLU A 104 8.30 -9.83 -9.25
N LYS A 105 7.99 -8.66 -9.81
CA LYS A 105 8.91 -7.51 -9.86
C LYS A 105 9.00 -6.72 -8.55
N ILE A 106 7.96 -6.80 -7.72
CA ILE A 106 7.87 -6.04 -6.47
C ILE A 106 8.01 -6.92 -5.24
N ALA A 107 7.99 -8.24 -5.40
CA ALA A 107 8.11 -9.19 -4.31
C ALA A 107 9.34 -8.90 -3.45
N HIS A 108 9.11 -8.74 -2.16
CA HIS A 108 10.14 -8.49 -1.15
C HIS A 108 9.99 -9.51 -0.02
N PRO A 109 10.36 -10.79 -0.27
CA PRO A 109 10.27 -11.81 0.75
C PRO A 109 11.23 -11.51 1.91
N ILE A 110 10.86 -11.97 3.10
CA ILE A 110 11.75 -11.94 4.26
C ILE A 110 13.02 -12.74 3.91
N PRO A 111 14.23 -12.15 4.03
CA PRO A 111 15.48 -12.83 3.70
C PRO A 111 15.66 -14.12 4.50
N GLU A 112 16.23 -15.16 3.86
CA GLU A 112 16.61 -16.38 4.55
C GLU A 112 17.62 -16.07 5.67
N GLY A 113 17.33 -16.49 6.90
CA GLY A 113 18.18 -16.22 8.05
C GLY A 113 17.90 -14.90 8.78
N ALA A 114 16.91 -14.11 8.35
CA ALA A 114 16.33 -13.04 9.16
C ALA A 114 15.58 -13.65 10.35
N SER A 115 16.34 -14.07 11.38
CA SER A 115 15.77 -14.63 12.60
C SER A 115 15.04 -13.54 13.38
N SER A 116 13.93 -13.93 14.02
CA SER A 116 13.16 -13.20 15.03
C SER A 116 13.96 -12.77 16.28
N ALA A 117 15.29 -12.88 16.28
CA ALA A 117 16.11 -12.48 17.41
C ALA A 117 16.03 -10.97 17.60
N GLY A 118 15.52 -10.60 18.79
CA GLY A 118 15.47 -9.22 19.25
C GLY A 118 16.85 -8.59 19.17
N ASP A 119 16.91 -7.50 18.44
CA ASP A 119 17.88 -6.45 18.73
C ASP A 119 17.00 -5.31 19.19
N ASP A 120 16.90 -5.21 20.52
CA ASP A 120 16.51 -4.02 21.24
C ASP A 120 17.45 -2.88 20.82
N GLU A 121 16.89 -1.84 20.21
CA GLU A 121 17.24 -0.43 20.47
C GLU A 121 16.13 0.50 19.98
#